data_AF-A0A6I1G904-F1
#
_entry.id   AF-A0A6I1G904-F1
#
_cell.length_a   1.000
_cell.length_b   1.000
_cell.length_c   1.000
_cell.angle_alpha   90.00
_cell.angle_beta   90.00
_cell.angle_gamma   90.00
#
_symmetry.space_group_name_H-M   'P 1'
#
loop_
_entity.id
_entity.type
_entity.pdbx_description
1 polymer ?
#
loop_
_entity_poly.entity_id
_entity_poly.type
_entity_poly.pdbx_seq_one_letter_code
_entity_poly.pdbx_strand_id
1 'polypeptide(L)' 'MQQSAQPPWEIVERGVFAIGSCRVCGWQSPARRAYSTARREATEHGDVCPGPPSAIELAPAPQTPAVP' A
#
# COMPACT_ATOMS: atom_id res chain seq x y z
N MET A 1 8.74 6.66 -27.73
CA MET A 1 9.09 6.86 -26.30
C MET A 1 7.99 6.18 -25.50
N GLN A 2 8.26 5.00 -24.96
CA GLN A 2 7.25 4.16 -24.31
C GLN A 2 7.08 4.63 -22.87
N GLN A 3 5.95 5.26 -22.55
CA GLN A 3 5.54 5.47 -21.16
C GLN A 3 5.24 4.09 -20.58
N SER A 4 6.20 3.52 -19.87
CA SER A 4 5.98 2.34 -19.04
C SER A 4 4.85 2.69 -18.08
N ALA A 5 3.68 2.07 -18.25
CA ALA A 5 2.57 2.22 -17.34
C ALA A 5 3.09 1.90 -15.93
N GLN A 6 3.29 2.93 -15.10
CA GLN A 6 3.72 2.69 -13.74
C GLN A 6 2.61 1.92 -13.03
N PRO A 7 2.97 0.93 -12.20
CA PRO A 7 1.98 0.22 -11.42
C PRO A 7 1.18 1.22 -10.56
N PRO A 8 -0.10 0.92 -10.26
CA PRO A 8 -0.97 1.77 -9.43
C PRO A 8 -0.55 1.81 -7.95
N TRP A 9 0.58 1.21 -7.62
CA TRP A 9 1.14 1.10 -6.27
C TRP A 9 2.61 1.49 -6.26
N GLU A 10 3.09 1.89 -5.10
CA GLU A 10 4.48 2.21 -4.82
C GLU A 10 4.94 1.53 -3.53
N ILE A 11 6.25 1.47 -3.30
CA ILE A 11 6.82 1.03 -2.03
C ILE A 11 7.39 2.24 -1.31
N VAL A 12 6.88 2.50 -0.11
CA VAL A 12 7.32 3.55 0.78
C VAL A 12 8.24 2.93 1.84
N GLU A 13 9.47 3.41 1.91
CA GLU A 13 10.44 2.98 2.91
C GLU A 13 10.39 3.90 4.14
N ARG A 14 10.20 3.30 5.32
CA ARG A 14 10.15 3.98 6.62
C ARG A 14 11.17 3.35 7.55
N GLY A 15 12.41 3.85 7.47
CA GLY A 15 13.54 3.28 8.20
C GLY A 15 13.90 1.89 7.68
N VAL A 16 13.80 0.87 8.54
CA VAL A 16 14.10 -0.54 8.19
C VAL A 16 12.88 -1.30 7.64
N PHE A 17 11.76 -0.61 7.42
CA PHE A 17 10.52 -1.19 6.95
C PHE A 17 10.15 -0.68 5.56
N ALA A 18 9.63 -1.58 4.73
CA ALA A 18 9.01 -1.32 3.44
C ALA A 18 7.50 -1.51 3.56
N ILE A 19 6.74 -0.59 2.98
CA ILE A 19 5.28 -0.55 3.01
C ILE A 19 4.79 -0.38 1.57
N GLY A 20 3.97 -1.30 1.08
CA GLY A 20 3.25 -1.13 -0.19
C GLY A 20 2.11 -0.14 -0.02
N SER A 21 2.01 0.85 -0.89
CA SER A 21 0.94 1.85 -0.89
C SER A 21 0.26 1.91 -2.25
N CYS A 22 -1.05 1.75 -2.29
CA CYS A 22 -1.85 1.90 -3.50
C CYS A 22 -2.30 3.36 -3.65
N ARG A 23 -1.94 3.98 -4.77
CA ARG A 23 -2.32 5.37 -5.09
C ARG A 23 -3.79 5.51 -5.51
N VAL A 24 -4.43 4.39 -5.85
CA VAL A 24 -5.80 4.35 -6.34
C VAL A 24 -6.77 4.31 -5.17
N CYS A 25 -6.65 3.28 -4.32
CA CYS A 25 -7.60 3.06 -3.23
C CYS A 25 -7.12 3.55 -1.86
N GLY A 26 -5.85 3.95 -1.73
CA GLY A 26 -5.25 4.34 -0.45
C GLY A 26 -4.86 3.17 0.46
N TRP A 27 -4.97 1.91 -0.01
CA TRP A 27 -4.56 0.73 0.74
C TRP A 27 -3.06 0.77 1.08
N GLN A 28 -2.71 0.29 2.27
CA GLN A 28 -1.34 0.14 2.73
C GLN A 28 -1.10 -1.30 3.21
N SER A 29 0.00 -1.89 2.79
CA SER A 29 0.43 -3.19 3.29
C SER A 29 0.93 -3.09 4.73
N PRO A 30 0.99 -4.19 5.48
CA PRO A 30 1.74 -4.24 6.72
C PRO A 30 3.21 -3.84 6.49
N ALA A 31 3.84 -3.29 7.53
CA ALA A 31 5.27 -3.00 7.51
C ALA A 31 6.09 -4.29 7.40
N ARG A 32 6.79 -4.48 6.28
CA ARG A 32 7.65 -5.64 6.04
C ARG A 32 9.12 -5.23 6.08
N ARG A 33 9.98 -6.05 6.69
CA ARG A 33 11.44 -5.82 6.61
C ARG A 33 12.01 -6.11 5.22
N ALA A 34 11.39 -7.05 4.50
CA ALA A 34 11.80 -7.42 3.15
C ALA A 34 11.03 -6.60 2.11
N TYR A 35 11.76 -5.81 1.32
CA TYR A 35 11.20 -5.04 0.21
C TYR A 35 10.43 -5.90 -0.79
N SER A 36 10.97 -7.08 -1.11
CA SER A 36 10.35 -8.04 -2.04
C SER A 36 8.98 -8.52 -1.56
N THR A 37 8.79 -8.70 -0.25
CA THR A 37 7.50 -9.07 0.34
C THR A 37 6.50 -7.93 0.22
N ALA A 38 6.87 -6.71 0.62
CA ALA A 38 6.01 -5.54 0.47
C ALA A 38 5.60 -5.31 -0.99
N ARG A 39 6.55 -5.51 -1.92
CA ARG A 39 6.30 -5.45 -3.36
C ARG A 39 5.32 -6.51 -3.84
N ARG A 40 5.43 -7.74 -3.35
CA ARG A 40 4.53 -8.82 -3.73
C ARG A 40 3.11 -8.53 -3.25
N GLU A 41 2.95 -8.13 -1.99
CA GLU A 41 1.64 -7.75 -1.44
C GLU A 41 1.01 -6.58 -2.20
N ALA A 42 1.80 -5.56 -2.58
CA ALA A 42 1.32 -4.44 -3.39
C ALA A 42 0.90 -4.86 -4.82
N THR A 43 1.64 -5.81 -5.40
CA THR A 43 1.29 -6.39 -6.70
C THR A 43 -0.01 -7.18 -6.61
N GLU A 44 -0.10 -8.11 -5.64
CA GLU A 44 -1.29 -8.92 -5.38
C GLU A 44 -2.51 -8.03 -5.10
N HIS A 45 -2.33 -6.93 -4.36
CA HIS A 45 -3.38 -5.93 -4.18
C HIS A 45 -3.79 -5.25 -5.49
N GLY A 46 -2.82 -4.90 -6.34
CA GLY A 46 -3.09 -4.28 -7.64
C GLY A 46 -4.01 -5.11 -8.53
N ASP A 47 -3.89 -6.43 -8.47
CA ASP A 47 -4.75 -7.37 -9.20
C ASP A 47 -6.21 -7.41 -8.66
N VAL A 48 -6.40 -7.16 -7.36
CA VAL A 48 -7.72 -7.19 -6.69
C VAL A 48 -8.22 -5.82 -6.26
N CYS A 49 -7.58 -4.74 -6.74
CA CYS A 49 -7.85 -3.40 -6.27
C CYS A 49 -9.29 -3.00 -6.61
N PRO A 50 -10.15 -2.67 -5.62
CA PRO A 50 -11.55 -2.31 -5.88
C PRO A 50 -11.72 -0.94 -6.57
N GLY A 51 -10.63 -0.22 -6.81
CA GLY A 51 -10.65 1.16 -7.31
C GLY A 51 -10.67 2.20 -6.19
N PRO A 52 -10.80 3.49 -6.53
CA PRO A 52 -10.78 4.56 -5.54
C PRO A 52 -11.94 4.40 -4.55
N PRO A 53 -11.72 4.59 -3.23
CA PRO A 53 -12.81 4.58 -2.27
C PRO A 53 -13.77 5.68 -2.69
N SER A 54 -15.02 5.29 -2.98
CA SER A 54 -16.10 6.25 -3.02
C SER A 54 -16.10 6.95 -1.66
N ALA A 55 -16.19 8.28 -1.63
CA ALA A 55 -15.74 9.20 -0.56
C ALA A 55 -16.31 9.01 0.88
N ILE A 56 -16.92 7.88 1.17
CA ILE A 56 -17.64 7.54 2.39
C ILE A 56 -16.74 6.75 3.38
N GLU A 57 -15.63 6.15 2.93
CA GLU A 57 -14.93 5.11 3.71
C GLU A 57 -13.41 5.36 3.90
N LEU A 58 -12.98 6.60 4.14
CA LEU A 58 -11.65 6.86 4.74
C LEU A 58 -11.76 6.85 6.27
N ALA A 59 -12.07 5.69 6.85
CA ALA A 59 -11.70 5.43 8.23
C ALA A 59 -10.21 5.02 8.24
N PRO A 60 -9.30 5.80 8.84
CA PRO A 60 -7.93 5.35 8.99
C PRO A 60 -7.93 4.04 9.77
N ALA A 61 -7.16 3.05 9.32
CA ALA A 61 -6.97 1.78 9.99
C ALA A 61 -6.77 2.01 11.51
N PRO A 62 -7.31 1.15 12.39
CA PRO A 62 -7.12 1.29 13.82
C PRO A 62 -5.62 1.18 14.12
N GLN A 63 -4.98 2.34 14.28
CA GLN A 63 -3.69 2.46 14.93
C GLN A 63 -3.86 1.90 16.33
N THR A 64 -3.38 0.67 16.53
CA THR A 64 -3.41 -0.01 17.82
C THR A 64 -2.83 0.95 18.85
N PRO A 65 -3.59 1.36 19.89
CA PRO A 65 -3.04 2.24 20.90
C PRO A 65 -1.87 1.52 21.57
N ALA A 66 -0.70 2.17 21.54
CA ALA A 66 0.44 1.78 22.34
C ALA A 66 0.00 1.76 23.81
N VAL A 67 0.03 0.59 24.42
CA VAL A 67 -0.27 0.40 25.85
C VAL A 67 0.91 0.98 26.66
N PRO A 68 0.66 1.76 27.72
CA PRO A 68 1.71 2.40 28.54
C PRO A 68 2.58 1.42 29.33
#